data_AF-A0A7L9WQB9-F1
#
_entry.id   AF-A0A7L9WQB9-F1
#
_cell.length_a   1.000
_cell.length_b   1.000
_cell.length_c   1.000
_cell.angle_alpha   90.00
_cell.angle_beta   90.00
_cell.angle_gamma   90.00
#
_symmetry.space_group_name_H-M   'P 1'
#
loop_
_entity.id
_entity.type
_entity.pdbx_description
1 polymer ?
#
loop_
_entity_poly.entity_id
_entity_poly.type
_entity_poly.pdbx_seq_one_letter_code
_entity_poly.pdbx_strand_id
1 'polypeptide(L)'
;MTTPAKRSLRRGLSVMTLLAMASLAAGPAQALSCLAPDVARSFDEAAQSDARYMVLLGTLDRGTPTVPERDLSNNSPEVVRLPALVKGLAMTEKGFSSGVEAQITMELGCTGPWCAQLPENGTVLAFIELTNNGPILRVNACGGHLFANPTKEQVARLESCQIDGCPVEDGAVGDSPAATPEIAPEVTPESDTK
;
A
#
# COMPACT_ATOMS: atom_id res chain seq x y z
N MET A 1 2.19 34.41 73.67
CA MET A 1 2.47 33.04 73.19
C MET A 1 1.24 32.18 73.42
N THR A 2 0.39 31.99 72.40
CA THR A 2 -0.38 30.76 72.12
C THR A 2 -1.18 30.95 70.82
N THR A 3 -0.93 30.05 69.87
CA THR A 3 -1.50 30.00 68.52
C THR A 3 -2.90 29.36 68.55
N PRO A 4 -3.85 29.77 67.67
CA PRO A 4 -5.18 29.17 67.57
C PRO A 4 -5.20 27.86 66.78
N ALA A 5 -6.24 27.08 67.09
CA ALA A 5 -6.49 25.71 66.66
C ALA A 5 -6.90 25.56 65.19
N LYS A 6 -6.39 24.47 64.58
CA LYS A 6 -6.80 23.89 63.30
C LYS A 6 -8.24 23.37 63.36
N ARG A 7 -9.11 23.75 62.41
CA ARG A 7 -10.18 22.85 61.95
C ARG A 7 -10.69 23.19 60.55
N SER A 8 -10.98 22.11 59.84
CA SER A 8 -11.73 22.00 58.58
C SER A 8 -10.98 22.39 57.31
N LEU A 9 -10.55 21.36 56.56
CA LEU A 9 -10.95 21.16 55.16
C LEU A 9 -10.44 19.79 54.67
N ARG A 10 -10.92 18.71 55.31
CA ARG A 10 -10.67 17.33 54.87
C ARG A 10 -11.91 16.76 54.18
N ARG A 11 -12.41 17.38 53.11
CA ARG A 11 -13.51 16.77 52.32
C ARG A 11 -13.45 16.98 50.80
N GLY A 12 -12.53 17.80 50.28
CA GLY A 12 -12.42 18.02 48.82
C GLY A 12 -11.46 17.10 48.07
N LEU A 13 -10.59 16.36 48.77
CA LEU A 13 -9.40 15.73 48.15
C LEU A 13 -9.57 14.25 47.74
N SER A 14 -10.80 13.72 47.67
CA SER A 14 -11.02 12.32 47.29
C SER A 14 -11.77 12.11 45.97
N VAL A 15 -12.43 13.13 45.42
CA VAL A 15 -13.16 12.98 44.15
C VAL A 15 -12.30 13.38 42.95
N MET A 16 -11.27 14.22 43.14
CA MET A 16 -10.44 14.72 42.05
C MET A 16 -9.31 13.77 41.61
N THR A 17 -9.06 12.69 42.35
CA THR A 17 -7.96 11.74 42.05
C THR A 17 -8.41 10.53 41.24
N LEU A 18 -9.71 10.21 41.22
CA LEU A 18 -10.23 9.04 40.49
C LEU A 18 -10.49 9.30 39.00
N LEU A 19 -10.57 10.56 38.57
CA LEU A 19 -10.83 10.90 37.16
C LEU A 19 -9.55 11.05 36.31
N ALA A 20 -8.38 11.17 36.94
CA ALA A 20 -7.11 11.38 36.25
C ALA A 20 -6.42 10.08 35.79
N MET A 21 -6.93 8.90 36.21
CA MET A 21 -6.30 7.61 35.92
C MET A 21 -6.91 6.86 34.72
N ALA A 22 -7.94 7.43 34.08
CA ALA A 22 -8.61 6.83 32.92
C ALA A 22 -8.04 7.27 31.56
N SER A 23 -7.08 8.21 31.53
CA SER A 23 -6.58 8.82 30.28
C SER A 23 -5.36 8.10 29.66
N LEU A 24 -4.76 7.12 30.33
CA LEU A 24 -3.50 6.48 29.89
C LEU A 24 -3.67 5.18 29.08
N ALA A 25 -4.91 4.77 28.78
CA ALA A 25 -5.18 3.58 27.96
C ALA A 25 -5.38 3.87 26.45
N ALA A 26 -5.10 5.10 26.00
CA ALA A 26 -5.00 5.40 24.57
C ALA A 26 -3.60 5.00 24.07
N GLY A 27 -3.35 3.69 23.96
CA GLY A 27 -2.23 3.21 23.17
C GLY A 27 -2.36 3.71 21.73
N PRO A 28 -1.26 4.02 21.01
CA PRO A 28 -1.34 4.44 19.62
C PRO A 28 -1.79 3.24 18.77
N ALA A 29 -3.10 3.07 18.64
CA ALA A 29 -3.69 2.32 17.56
C ALA A 29 -3.65 3.20 16.31
N GLN A 30 -2.44 3.47 15.81
CA GLN A 30 -2.27 3.96 14.46
C GLN A 30 -2.61 2.79 13.54
N ALA A 31 -3.90 2.53 13.35
CA ALA A 31 -4.36 1.80 12.19
C ALA A 31 -3.95 2.68 11.00
N LEU A 32 -2.84 2.32 10.36
CA LEU A 32 -2.39 2.90 9.11
C LEU A 32 -3.52 2.67 8.10
N SER A 33 -4.43 3.64 8.03
CA SER A 33 -5.39 3.85 6.95
C SER A 33 -4.57 4.24 5.72
N CYS A 34 -3.80 3.29 5.20
CA CYS A 34 -3.11 3.46 3.94
C CYS A 34 -4.17 3.83 2.92
N LEU A 35 -3.97 4.97 2.26
CA LEU A 35 -4.66 5.18 1.00
C LEU A 35 -4.22 4.06 0.06
N ALA A 36 -5.15 3.44 -0.65
CA ALA A 36 -4.80 2.42 -1.63
C ALA A 36 -3.79 2.99 -2.64
N PRO A 37 -2.77 2.22 -3.04
CA PRO A 37 -1.89 2.57 -4.15
C PRO A 37 -2.69 2.91 -5.40
N ASP A 38 -2.30 3.98 -6.08
CA ASP A 38 -2.89 4.41 -7.34
C ASP A 38 -1.81 4.51 -8.40
N VAL A 39 -2.03 3.90 -9.56
CA VAL A 39 -1.03 3.81 -10.62
C VAL A 39 -0.70 5.18 -11.22
N ALA A 40 -1.68 6.08 -11.33
CA ALA A 40 -1.46 7.40 -11.89
C ALA A 40 -0.62 8.26 -10.93
N ARG A 41 -0.94 8.21 -9.63
CA ARG A 41 -0.13 8.87 -8.60
C ARG A 41 1.29 8.32 -8.54
N SER A 42 1.48 7.00 -8.57
CA SER A 42 2.83 6.42 -8.56
C SER A 42 3.64 6.80 -9.80
N PHE A 43 3.00 6.95 -10.97
CA PHE A 43 3.68 7.44 -12.16
C PHE A 43 4.07 8.91 -12.03
N ASP A 44 3.17 9.75 -11.54
CA ASP A 44 3.44 11.16 -11.32
C ASP A 44 4.58 11.37 -10.30
N GLU A 45 4.55 10.64 -9.18
CA GLU A 45 5.62 10.59 -8.18
C GLU A 45 6.95 10.15 -8.79
N ALA A 46 6.95 9.10 -9.63
CA ALA A 46 8.15 8.61 -10.30
C ALA A 46 8.68 9.59 -11.36
N ALA A 47 7.79 10.28 -12.09
CA ALA A 47 8.14 11.23 -13.15
C ALA A 47 8.70 12.55 -12.60
N GLN A 48 8.27 12.95 -11.40
CA GLN A 48 8.75 14.15 -10.71
C GLN A 48 9.97 13.90 -9.81
N SER A 49 10.35 12.63 -9.62
CA SER A 49 11.50 12.25 -8.80
C SER A 49 12.84 12.47 -9.53
N ASP A 50 13.90 12.75 -8.78
CA ASP A 50 15.28 12.74 -9.29
C ASP A 50 15.77 11.31 -9.61
N ALA A 51 15.07 10.28 -9.11
CA ALA A 51 15.40 8.89 -9.38
C ALA A 51 14.92 8.45 -10.76
N ARG A 52 15.62 7.48 -11.34
CA ARG A 52 15.27 6.90 -12.64
C ARG A 52 14.45 5.64 -12.40
N TYR A 53 13.32 5.49 -13.09
CA TYR A 53 12.47 4.32 -12.97
C TYR A 53 12.33 3.57 -14.30
N MET A 54 12.24 2.25 -14.19
CA MET A 54 11.72 1.35 -15.20
C MET A 54 10.34 0.88 -14.76
N VAL A 55 9.31 1.19 -15.53
CA VAL A 55 7.95 0.68 -15.29
C VAL A 55 7.81 -0.65 -16.02
N LEU A 56 7.56 -1.72 -15.28
CA LEU A 56 7.49 -3.09 -15.78
C LEU A 56 6.06 -3.62 -15.65
N LEU A 57 5.56 -4.25 -16.72
CA LEU A 57 4.43 -5.18 -16.67
C LEU A 57 4.97 -6.59 -16.95
N GLY A 58 4.81 -7.51 -16.00
CA GLY A 58 5.44 -8.82 -16.12
C GLY A 58 5.17 -9.74 -14.94
N THR A 59 6.07 -10.68 -14.72
CA THR A 59 6.04 -11.62 -13.59
C THR A 59 7.14 -11.32 -12.60
N LEU A 60 6.80 -11.36 -11.31
CA LEU A 60 7.74 -11.36 -10.19
C LEU A 60 7.94 -12.80 -9.69
N ASP A 61 9.20 -13.21 -9.61
CA ASP A 61 9.63 -14.41 -8.90
C ASP A 61 10.60 -14.02 -7.78
N ARG A 62 10.12 -14.07 -6.55
CA ARG A 62 10.94 -13.82 -5.35
C ARG A 62 11.74 -15.03 -4.90
N GLY A 63 11.49 -16.20 -5.50
CA GLY A 63 11.92 -17.49 -4.99
C GLY A 63 11.36 -17.78 -3.59
N THR A 64 12.15 -18.46 -2.77
CA THR A 64 11.85 -18.77 -1.37
C THR A 64 12.89 -18.14 -0.45
N PRO A 65 12.95 -16.80 -0.37
CA PRO A 65 13.96 -16.14 0.43
C PRO A 65 13.61 -16.34 1.91
N THR A 66 14.59 -16.73 2.71
CA THR A 66 14.45 -16.70 4.17
C THR A 66 14.48 -15.23 4.58
N VAL A 67 13.31 -14.67 4.87
CA VAL A 67 13.23 -13.38 5.56
C VAL A 67 13.89 -13.61 6.92
N PRO A 68 14.95 -12.85 7.29
CA PRO A 68 15.61 -13.04 8.57
C PRO A 68 14.60 -13.03 9.71
N GLU A 69 14.73 -13.99 10.63
CA GLU A 69 13.88 -14.06 11.83
C GLU A 69 13.91 -12.69 12.54
N ARG A 70 12.76 -12.24 13.05
CA ARG A 70 12.67 -10.94 13.74
C ARG A 70 13.68 -10.88 14.88
N ASP A 71 14.64 -9.97 14.76
CA ASP A 71 15.49 -9.61 15.89
C ASP A 71 14.75 -8.59 16.77
N LEU A 72 14.09 -9.09 17.81
CA LEU A 72 13.39 -8.26 18.80
C LEU A 72 14.33 -7.43 19.68
N SER A 73 15.65 -7.65 19.59
CA SER A 73 16.67 -6.81 20.22
C SER A 73 17.16 -5.69 19.32
N ASN A 74 16.96 -5.82 18.00
CA ASN A 74 17.20 -4.80 16.99
C ASN A 74 15.88 -4.16 16.56
N ASN A 75 15.48 -3.11 17.27
CA ASN A 75 14.22 -2.40 17.03
C ASN A 75 14.15 -1.63 15.69
N SER A 76 15.13 -1.74 14.77
CA SER A 76 15.24 -0.76 13.69
C SER A 76 16.05 -1.14 12.43
N PRO A 77 15.87 -2.30 11.78
CA PRO A 77 16.16 -2.30 10.34
C PRO A 77 15.16 -1.34 9.68
N GLU A 78 15.64 -0.27 9.04
CA GLU A 78 14.77 0.60 8.25
C GLU A 78 14.20 -0.17 7.03
N VAL A 79 14.99 -1.13 6.51
CA VAL A 79 14.63 -1.95 5.37
C VAL A 79 15.24 -3.36 5.44
N VAL A 80 14.58 -4.33 4.80
CA VAL A 80 15.10 -5.68 4.51
C VAL A 80 15.28 -5.83 3.01
N ARG A 81 16.44 -6.34 2.57
CA ARG A 81 16.78 -6.51 1.14
C ARG A 81 16.85 -7.98 0.76
N LEU A 82 16.16 -8.37 -0.30
CA LEU A 82 16.06 -9.74 -0.79
C LEU A 82 16.24 -9.77 -2.32
N PRO A 83 16.90 -10.79 -2.90
CA PRO A 83 16.97 -10.92 -4.34
C PRO A 83 15.62 -11.36 -4.91
N ALA A 84 15.32 -10.94 -6.14
CA ALA A 84 14.20 -11.43 -6.93
C ALA A 84 14.52 -11.39 -8.43
N LEU A 85 13.71 -12.09 -9.23
CA LEU A 85 13.75 -12.07 -10.68
C LEU A 85 12.47 -11.44 -11.20
N VAL A 86 12.60 -10.57 -12.20
CA VAL A 86 11.46 -10.05 -12.96
C VAL A 86 11.62 -10.36 -14.44
N LYS A 87 10.50 -10.63 -15.10
CA LYS A 87 10.44 -10.88 -16.53
C LYS A 87 9.18 -10.28 -17.14
N GLY A 88 9.29 -9.60 -18.27
CA GLY A 88 8.13 -9.03 -18.95
C GLY A 88 8.50 -7.94 -19.94
N LEU A 89 7.70 -6.89 -19.95
CA LEU A 89 7.83 -5.75 -20.84
C LEU A 89 8.01 -4.48 -20.02
N ALA A 90 9.00 -3.68 -20.36
CA ALA A 90 9.16 -2.33 -19.87
C ALA A 90 8.37 -1.34 -20.73
N MET A 91 7.84 -0.32 -20.06
CA MET A 91 7.13 0.78 -20.69
C MET A 91 8.06 1.65 -21.53
N THR A 92 7.60 2.01 -22.71
CA THR A 92 8.27 2.92 -23.67
C THR A 92 7.24 3.88 -24.23
N GLU A 93 7.65 4.76 -25.15
CA GLU A 93 6.73 5.63 -25.92
C GLU A 93 5.66 4.84 -26.71
N LYS A 94 5.88 3.54 -26.97
CA LYS A 94 4.92 2.66 -27.67
C LYS A 94 4.14 1.76 -26.71
N GLY A 95 4.07 2.12 -25.43
CA GLY A 95 3.51 1.29 -24.37
C GLY A 95 4.49 0.22 -23.88
N PHE A 96 3.97 -0.85 -23.30
CA PHE A 96 4.77 -1.98 -22.81
C PHE A 96 5.31 -2.81 -23.97
N SER A 97 6.52 -2.51 -24.45
CA SER A 97 7.04 -3.11 -25.69
C SER A 97 8.51 -3.54 -25.66
N SER A 98 9.28 -3.17 -24.63
CA SER A 98 10.70 -3.54 -24.54
C SER A 98 10.87 -4.74 -23.63
N GLY A 99 11.38 -5.87 -24.16
CA GLY A 99 11.58 -7.08 -23.38
C GLY A 99 12.60 -6.90 -22.26
N VAL A 100 12.25 -7.36 -21.05
CA VAL A 100 13.12 -7.32 -19.87
C VAL A 100 13.12 -8.66 -19.16
N GLU A 101 14.32 -9.10 -18.78
CA GLU A 101 14.55 -10.16 -17.81
C GLU A 101 15.73 -9.72 -16.94
N ALA A 102 15.48 -9.50 -15.65
CA ALA A 102 16.47 -8.88 -14.77
C ALA A 102 16.39 -9.42 -13.35
N GLN A 103 17.57 -9.62 -12.75
CA GLN A 103 17.70 -9.84 -11.33
C GLN A 103 17.64 -8.48 -10.63
N ILE A 104 16.80 -8.37 -9.60
CA ILE A 104 16.54 -7.12 -8.89
C ILE A 104 16.71 -7.32 -7.39
N THR A 105 16.85 -6.21 -6.67
CA THR A 105 16.76 -6.20 -5.21
C THR A 105 15.37 -5.74 -4.79
N MET A 106 14.63 -6.57 -4.07
CA MET A 106 13.44 -6.16 -3.35
C MET A 106 13.83 -5.55 -2.02
N GLU A 107 13.37 -4.32 -1.76
CA GLU A 107 13.60 -3.59 -0.52
C GLU A 107 12.27 -3.42 0.22
N LEU A 108 12.10 -4.18 1.30
CA LEU A 108 10.93 -4.13 2.16
C LEU A 108 11.14 -3.06 3.22
N GLY A 109 10.35 -1.98 3.16
CA GLY A 109 10.34 -0.93 4.16
C GLY A 109 9.79 -1.43 5.50
N CYS A 110 10.42 -1.02 6.59
CA CYS A 110 10.04 -1.43 7.94
C CYS A 110 9.66 -0.23 8.80
N THR A 111 8.72 -0.44 9.71
CA THR A 111 8.28 0.52 10.71
C THR A 111 8.35 -0.15 12.07
N GLY A 112 9.44 0.12 12.80
CA GLY A 112 9.79 -0.62 14.01
C GLY A 112 10.04 -2.10 13.71
N PRO A 113 9.50 -3.04 14.50
CA PRO A 113 9.74 -4.48 14.30
C PRO A 113 8.94 -5.10 13.13
N TRP A 114 8.18 -4.31 12.38
CA TRP A 114 7.35 -4.80 11.27
C TRP A 114 7.84 -4.30 9.92
N CYS A 115 8.19 -5.23 9.04
CA CYS A 115 8.48 -4.91 7.64
C CYS A 115 7.26 -5.15 6.76
N ALA A 116 7.26 -4.52 5.59
CA ALA A 116 6.28 -4.75 4.56
C ALA A 116 6.14 -6.26 4.28
N GLN A 117 4.90 -6.68 4.02
CA GLN A 117 4.63 -8.07 3.64
C GLN A 117 5.42 -8.38 2.35
N LEU A 118 6.03 -9.56 2.33
CA LEU A 118 6.64 -10.05 1.11
C LEU A 118 5.53 -10.28 0.06
N PRO A 119 5.64 -9.67 -1.15
CA PRO A 119 4.64 -9.85 -2.19
C PRO A 119 4.57 -11.32 -2.65
N GLU A 120 3.44 -11.73 -3.19
CA GLU A 120 3.31 -13.05 -3.82
C GLU A 120 4.05 -13.10 -5.16
N ASN A 121 4.38 -14.33 -5.61
CA ASN A 121 4.82 -14.54 -6.98
C ASN A 121 3.64 -14.36 -7.93
N GLY A 122 3.90 -13.87 -9.14
CA GLY A 122 2.86 -13.77 -10.17
C GLY A 122 2.94 -12.49 -10.98
N THR A 123 1.83 -12.16 -11.63
CA THR A 123 1.73 -11.00 -12.51
C THR A 123 1.78 -9.71 -11.68
N VAL A 124 2.63 -8.78 -12.08
CA VAL A 124 2.82 -7.51 -11.41
C VAL A 124 2.93 -6.37 -12.42
N LEU A 125 2.50 -5.19 -11.97
CA LEU A 125 2.98 -3.92 -12.49
C LEU A 125 3.85 -3.25 -11.43
N ALA A 126 5.07 -2.86 -11.80
CA ALA A 126 6.06 -2.41 -10.83
C ALA A 126 6.86 -1.20 -11.34
N PHE A 127 7.12 -0.25 -10.44
CA PHE A 127 8.05 0.86 -10.66
C PHE A 127 9.40 0.49 -10.03
N ILE A 128 10.33 0.06 -10.87
CA ILE A 128 11.65 -0.41 -10.45
C ILE A 128 12.65 0.74 -10.58
N GLU A 129 13.21 1.17 -9.45
CA GLU A 129 14.22 2.23 -9.40
C GLU A 129 15.54 1.71 -9.98
N LEU A 130 16.15 2.47 -10.88
CA LEU A 130 17.44 2.18 -11.48
C LEU A 130 18.52 2.97 -10.72
N THR A 131 19.31 2.26 -9.94
CA THR A 131 20.39 2.85 -9.14
C THR A 131 21.76 2.41 -9.63
N ASN A 132 22.82 3.06 -9.15
CA ASN A 132 24.19 2.64 -9.41
C ASN A 132 24.53 1.25 -8.83
N ASN A 133 23.74 0.77 -7.86
CA ASN A 133 23.91 -0.54 -7.22
C ASN A 133 23.01 -1.62 -7.83
N GLY A 134 22.30 -1.29 -8.91
CA GLY A 134 21.36 -2.18 -9.60
C GLY A 134 19.88 -1.77 -9.43
N PRO A 135 18.96 -2.54 -10.04
CA PRO A 135 17.54 -2.24 -9.99
C PRO A 135 16.93 -2.60 -8.63
N ILE A 136 16.15 -1.68 -8.06
CA ILE A 136 15.53 -1.83 -6.73
C ILE A 136 14.01 -1.70 -6.85
N LEU A 137 13.29 -2.71 -6.36
CA LEU A 137 11.85 -2.65 -6.16
C LEU A 137 11.56 -2.37 -4.68
N ARG A 138 11.08 -1.17 -4.38
CA ARG A 138 10.72 -0.77 -3.01
C ARG A 138 9.27 -1.15 -2.73
N VAL A 139 9.04 -1.86 -1.62
CA VAL A 139 7.71 -2.25 -1.14
C VAL A 139 7.57 -1.75 0.29
N ASN A 140 6.51 -1.01 0.57
CA ASN A 140 6.22 -0.50 1.91
C ASN A 140 4.93 -1.14 2.47
N ALA A 141 4.58 -0.81 3.72
CA ALA A 141 3.40 -1.35 4.38
C ALA A 141 2.07 -1.05 3.65
N CYS A 142 2.06 -0.04 2.77
CA CYS A 142 0.90 0.33 1.96
C CYS A 142 0.95 -0.23 0.52
N GLY A 143 1.92 -1.07 0.16
CA GLY A 143 2.10 -1.63 -1.19
C GLY A 143 3.09 -0.84 -2.06
N GLY A 144 3.13 0.49 -1.94
CA GLY A 144 4.14 1.33 -2.59
C GLY A 144 4.13 1.23 -4.12
N HIS A 145 5.28 0.87 -4.70
CA HIS A 145 5.53 0.86 -6.15
C HIS A 145 5.20 -0.48 -6.83
N LEU A 146 4.41 -1.33 -6.19
CA LEU A 146 4.09 -2.66 -6.65
C LEU A 146 2.57 -2.90 -6.65
N PHE A 147 2.06 -3.26 -7.82
CA PHE A 147 0.66 -3.58 -8.05
C PHE A 147 0.55 -5.05 -8.44
N ALA A 148 0.05 -5.88 -7.53
CA ALA A 148 -0.16 -7.30 -7.78
C ALA A 148 -1.41 -7.51 -8.64
N ASN A 149 -1.31 -8.37 -9.66
CA ASN A 149 -2.38 -8.69 -10.60
C ASN A 149 -3.08 -7.42 -11.15
N PRO A 150 -2.34 -6.52 -11.81
CA PRO A 150 -2.87 -5.25 -12.29
C PRO A 150 -4.03 -5.47 -13.27
N THR A 151 -5.07 -4.63 -13.17
CA THR A 151 -6.20 -4.69 -14.11
C THR A 151 -5.81 -4.10 -15.46
N LYS A 152 -6.59 -4.39 -16.51
CA LYS A 152 -6.36 -3.82 -17.84
C LYS A 152 -6.50 -2.31 -17.84
N GLU A 153 -7.40 -1.78 -17.01
CA GLU A 153 -7.65 -0.36 -16.84
C GLU A 153 -6.45 0.33 -16.19
N GLN A 154 -5.81 -0.30 -15.20
CA GLN A 154 -4.58 0.21 -14.60
C GLN A 154 -3.42 0.26 -15.60
N VAL A 155 -3.27 -0.77 -16.43
CA VAL A 155 -2.25 -0.81 -17.50
C VAL A 155 -2.50 0.28 -18.53
N ALA A 156 -3.74 0.38 -19.04
CA ALA A 156 -4.12 1.40 -20.02
C ALA A 156 -3.96 2.83 -19.47
N ARG A 157 -4.26 3.03 -18.17
CA ARG A 157 -4.04 4.32 -17.52
C ARG A 157 -2.57 4.72 -17.55
N LEU A 158 -1.64 3.80 -17.29
CA LEU A 158 -0.22 4.11 -17.37
C LEU A 158 0.29 4.39 -18.78
N GLU A 159 -0.20 3.64 -19.77
CA GLU A 159 0.11 3.92 -21.17
C GLU A 159 -0.37 5.31 -21.59
N SER A 160 -1.55 5.74 -21.13
CA SER A 160 -2.03 7.10 -21.37
C SER A 160 -1.15 8.16 -20.68
N CYS A 161 -0.73 7.89 -19.44
CA CYS A 161 0.16 8.79 -18.70
C CYS A 161 1.52 9.00 -19.37
N GLN A 162 2.02 7.99 -20.07
CA GLN A 162 3.30 8.06 -20.78
C GLN A 162 3.26 9.03 -21.97
N ILE A 163 2.08 9.30 -22.54
CA ILE A 163 1.90 10.14 -23.73
C ILE A 163 1.66 11.60 -23.31
N ASP A 164 0.68 11.83 -22.44
CA ASP A 164 0.17 13.18 -22.14
C ASP A 164 0.34 13.60 -20.66
N GLY A 165 0.99 12.76 -19.83
CA GLY A 165 1.07 12.93 -18.39
C GLY A 165 -0.14 12.33 -17.65
N CYS A 166 -0.04 12.17 -16.32
CA CYS A 166 -1.14 11.63 -15.51
C CYS A 166 -2.03 12.75 -14.95
N PRO A 167 -3.26 12.93 -15.45
CA PRO A 167 -4.24 13.70 -14.70
C PRO A 167 -4.55 12.95 -13.40
N VAL A 168 -4.26 13.57 -12.25
CA VAL A 168 -4.73 13.10 -10.95
C VAL A 168 -6.22 13.43 -10.87
N GLU A 169 -7.07 12.41 -11.04
CA GLU A 169 -8.50 12.57 -10.79
C GLU A 169 -8.73 12.33 -9.30
N ASP A 170 -9.03 13.41 -8.58
CA ASP A 170 -9.39 13.37 -7.17
C ASP A 170 -10.67 12.53 -6.97
N GLY A 171 -10.53 11.22 -6.79
CA GLY A 171 -11.53 10.41 -6.09
C GLY A 171 -12.38 9.42 -6.89
N ALA A 172 -11.81 8.62 -7.78
CA ALA A 172 -12.49 7.38 -8.22
C ALA A 172 -11.97 6.16 -7.44
N VAL A 173 -12.38 6.06 -6.17
CA VAL A 173 -12.44 4.78 -5.47
C VAL A 173 -13.47 3.94 -6.23
N GLY A 174 -13.00 2.88 -6.89
CA GLY A 174 -13.76 1.77 -7.46
C GLY A 174 -15.25 2.00 -7.70
N ASP A 175 -15.61 2.50 -8.87
CA ASP A 175 -16.81 2.00 -9.53
C ASP A 175 -16.36 0.81 -10.40
N SER A 176 -16.10 -0.30 -9.71
CA SER A 176 -16.37 -1.59 -10.33
C SER A 176 -17.81 -1.50 -10.80
N PRO A 177 -18.15 -1.70 -12.09
CA PRO A 177 -19.54 -1.81 -12.46
C PRO A 177 -20.05 -3.03 -11.69
N ALA A 178 -20.76 -2.77 -10.60
CA ALA A 178 -21.58 -3.76 -9.96
C ALA A 178 -22.38 -4.38 -11.10
N ALA A 179 -22.18 -5.68 -11.31
CA ALA A 179 -22.95 -6.45 -12.25
C ALA A 179 -24.41 -6.04 -12.06
N THR A 180 -24.98 -5.41 -13.09
CA THR A 180 -26.39 -5.13 -13.16
C THR A 180 -27.11 -6.42 -12.78
N PRO A 181 -27.97 -6.46 -11.75
CA PRO A 181 -28.78 -7.63 -11.54
C PRO A 181 -29.63 -7.78 -12.80
N GLU A 182 -29.36 -8.87 -13.51
CA GLU A 182 -30.14 -9.34 -14.65
C GLU A 182 -31.61 -9.34 -14.25
N ILE A 183 -32.37 -8.39 -14.79
CA ILE A 183 -33.82 -8.36 -14.65
C ILE A 183 -34.32 -9.55 -15.47
N ALA A 184 -34.63 -10.65 -14.79
CA ALA A 184 -35.33 -11.77 -15.39
C ALA A 184 -36.69 -11.27 -15.92
N PRO A 185 -37.05 -11.51 -17.19
CA PRO A 185 -38.38 -11.21 -17.67
C PRO A 185 -39.40 -12.14 -17.01
N GLU A 186 -40.40 -11.52 -16.41
CA GLU A 186 -41.60 -12.12 -15.84
C GLU A 186 -42.30 -12.98 -16.93
N VAL A 187 -42.35 -14.29 -16.71
CA VAL A 187 -43.07 -15.23 -17.58
C VAL A 187 -44.56 -15.03 -17.35
N THR A 188 -45.24 -14.42 -18.31
CA THR A 188 -46.70 -14.41 -18.37
C THR A 188 -47.21 -15.79 -18.80
N PRO A 189 -48.13 -16.44 -18.07
CA PRO A 189 -48.82 -17.61 -18.58
C PRO A 189 -49.90 -17.19 -19.60
N GLU A 190 -49.68 -17.52 -20.88
CA GLU A 190 -50.76 -17.62 -21.86
C GLU A 190 -51.69 -18.77 -21.44
N SER A 191 -52.90 -18.41 -21.00
CA SER A 191 -53.99 -19.35 -20.80
C SER A 191 -54.66 -19.61 -22.15
N ASP A 192 -54.33 -20.74 -22.75
CA ASP A 192 -55.03 -21.33 -23.89
C ASP A 192 -56.55 -21.33 -23.67
N THR A 193 -57.26 -20.70 -24.61
CA THR A 193 -58.69 -20.91 -24.84
C THR A 193 -58.83 -21.65 -26.16
N LYS A 194 -59.10 -22.96 -26.08
CA LYS A 194 -59.89 -23.68 -27.08
C LYS A 194 -60.49 -24.95 -26.52
#